data_AF-A0A1B2HE50-F1
#
_entry.id   AF-A0A1B2HE50-F1
#
_cell.length_a   1.000
_cell.length_b   1.000
_cell.length_c   1.000
_cell.angle_alpha   90.00
_cell.angle_beta   90.00
_cell.angle_gamma   90.00
#
_symmetry.space_group_name_H-M   'P 1'
#
loop_
_entity.id
_entity.type
_entity.pdbx_description
1 polymer ?
#
loop_
_entity_poly.entity_id
_entity_poly.type
_entity_poly.pdbx_seq_one_letter_code
_entity_poly.pdbx_strand_id
1 'polypeptide(L)'
;MTPPEQTPRDPMPRVRAADAVWEVVAQAGETGLRSSEIRERQHLTRGQFENGKAHIRDYKAVDEGASFVYDGDVYVVTRDPCRCALALTIRLSSIDKQLRRLHDSICRPLGKDLDADPTLRYLDRQIIAMLDNMAVMRQVGHSPTSRKLEGNAKSK
;
A
#
# COMPACT_ATOMS: atom_id res chain seq x y z
N MET A 1 43.09 1.45 6.94
CA MET A 1 41.99 0.51 7.20
C MET A 1 40.97 0.67 6.09
N THR A 2 40.97 -0.26 5.14
CA THR A 2 39.95 -0.32 4.08
C THR A 2 38.66 -0.85 4.71
N PRO A 3 37.49 -0.22 4.50
CA PRO A 3 36.23 -0.76 5.01
C PRO A 3 36.00 -2.16 4.41
N PRO A 4 35.46 -3.11 5.18
CA PRO A 4 35.21 -4.45 4.67
C PRO A 4 34.25 -4.37 3.48
N GLU A 5 34.68 -4.98 2.38
CA GLU A 5 33.92 -5.17 1.17
C GLU A 5 32.60 -5.87 1.53
N GLN A 6 31.48 -5.17 1.36
CA GLN A 6 30.16 -5.74 1.63
C GLN A 6 29.92 -6.83 0.60
N THR A 7 30.13 -8.09 1.01
CA THR A 7 29.82 -9.26 0.20
C THR A 7 28.37 -9.13 -0.27
N PRO A 8 28.08 -9.26 -1.58
CA PRO A 8 26.71 -9.23 -2.07
C PRO A 8 25.95 -10.34 -1.36
N ARG A 9 25.03 -9.97 -0.45
CA ARG A 9 24.15 -10.96 0.17
C ARG A 9 23.37 -11.61 -0.95
N ASP A 10 23.48 -12.93 -1.07
CA ASP A 10 22.72 -13.73 -2.03
C ASP A 10 21.25 -13.30 -2.04
N PRO A 11 20.59 -13.28 -3.21
CA PRO A 11 19.19 -12.88 -3.28
C PRO A 11 18.34 -13.90 -2.51
N MET A 12 17.98 -13.52 -1.28
CA MET A 12 17.04 -14.30 -0.46
C MET A 12 15.77 -14.58 -1.26
N PRO A 13 15.31 -15.85 -1.32
CA PRO A 13 14.05 -16.19 -1.97
C PRO A 13 12.88 -15.36 -1.43
N ARG A 14 11.97 -14.94 -2.31
CA ARG A 14 10.84 -14.08 -1.94
C ARG A 14 9.95 -14.68 -0.85
N VAL A 15 9.70 -15.99 -0.91
CA VAL A 15 8.92 -16.74 0.08
C VAL A 15 9.58 -16.65 1.46
N ARG A 16 10.90 -16.91 1.53
CA ARG A 16 11.65 -16.83 2.79
C ARG A 16 11.64 -15.41 3.38
N ALA A 17 11.77 -14.39 2.54
CA ALA A 17 11.65 -13.00 2.98
C ALA A 17 10.24 -12.67 3.48
N ALA A 18 9.20 -13.22 2.85
CA ALA A 18 7.81 -13.07 3.29
C ALA A 18 7.57 -13.74 4.64
N ASP A 19 8.04 -14.96 4.83
CA ASP A 19 7.90 -15.68 6.11
C ASP A 19 8.60 -14.92 7.25
N ALA A 20 9.82 -14.46 7.02
CA ALA A 20 10.58 -13.66 7.99
C ALA A 20 9.85 -12.36 8.38
N VAL A 21 9.29 -11.63 7.41
CA VAL A 21 8.52 -10.40 7.68
C VAL A 21 7.23 -10.72 8.42
N TRP A 22 6.49 -11.74 7.98
CA TRP A 22 5.22 -12.11 8.57
C TRP A 22 5.39 -12.53 10.03
N GLU A 23 6.37 -13.39 10.32
CA GLU A 23 6.60 -13.92 11.67
C GLU A 23 6.77 -12.79 12.69
N VAL A 24 7.64 -11.81 12.42
CA VAL A 24 7.89 -10.73 13.40
C VAL A 24 6.70 -9.78 13.54
N VAL A 25 5.98 -9.52 12.45
CA VAL A 25 4.84 -8.61 12.49
C VAL A 25 3.66 -9.27 13.17
N ALA A 26 3.43 -10.56 12.93
CA ALA A 26 2.41 -11.34 13.63
C ALA A 26 2.71 -11.46 15.13
N GLN A 27 3.97 -11.68 15.51
CA GLN A 27 4.38 -11.69 16.92
C GLN A 27 4.18 -10.36 17.62
N ALA A 28 4.34 -9.23 16.91
CA ALA A 28 4.07 -7.90 17.46
C ALA A 28 2.57 -7.60 17.65
N GLY A 29 1.70 -8.40 17.02
CA GLY A 29 0.25 -8.25 17.12
C GLY A 29 -0.24 -6.87 16.70
N GLU A 30 -1.24 -6.36 17.41
CA GLU A 30 -1.89 -5.07 17.10
C GLU A 30 -1.01 -3.84 17.38
N THR A 31 0.11 -3.99 18.08
CA THR A 31 1.08 -2.89 18.24
C THR A 31 1.78 -2.59 16.92
N GLY A 32 1.98 -3.61 16.08
CA GLY A 32 2.70 -3.50 14.82
C GLY A 32 4.20 -3.24 14.98
N LEU A 33 4.89 -3.14 13.84
CA LEU A 33 6.32 -2.80 13.77
C LEU A 33 6.61 -1.86 12.61
N ARG A 34 7.57 -0.95 12.79
CA ARG A 34 8.05 -0.09 11.71
C ARG A 34 8.91 -0.87 10.72
N SER A 35 8.99 -0.37 9.49
CA SER A 35 9.81 -0.99 8.43
C SER A 35 11.30 -1.08 8.77
N SER A 36 11.85 -0.13 9.54
CA SER A 36 13.24 -0.18 10.02
C SER A 36 13.43 -1.34 11.00
N GLU A 37 12.54 -1.44 12.00
CA GLU A 37 12.60 -2.46 13.03
C GLU A 37 12.46 -3.87 12.46
N ILE A 38 11.54 -4.08 11.52
CA ILE A 38 11.36 -5.37 10.84
C ILE A 38 12.65 -5.76 10.11
N ARG A 39 13.23 -4.82 9.36
CA ARG A 39 14.46 -5.07 8.59
C ARG A 39 15.66 -5.34 9.48
N GLU A 40 15.78 -4.64 10.60
CA GLU A 40 16.85 -4.85 11.58
C GLU A 40 16.72 -6.21 12.25
N ARG A 41 15.53 -6.56 12.76
CA ARG A 41 15.28 -7.85 13.44
C ARG A 41 15.49 -9.07 12.55
N GLN A 42 15.16 -8.96 11.27
CA GLN A 42 15.25 -10.05 10.30
C GLN A 42 16.48 -9.96 9.39
N HIS A 43 17.36 -8.98 9.65
CA HIS A 43 18.55 -8.69 8.85
C HIS A 43 18.26 -8.58 7.34
N LEU A 44 17.12 -7.99 6.98
CA LEU A 44 16.66 -7.86 5.60
C LEU A 44 17.21 -6.58 4.96
N THR A 45 17.65 -6.68 3.71
CA THR A 45 17.84 -5.48 2.89
C THR A 45 16.50 -4.82 2.58
N ARG A 46 16.52 -3.55 2.16
CA ARG A 46 15.29 -2.87 1.71
C ARG A 46 14.59 -3.64 0.58
N GLY A 47 15.34 -4.13 -0.41
CA GLY A 47 14.78 -4.88 -1.53
C GLY A 47 14.13 -6.20 -1.10
N GLN A 48 14.77 -6.93 -0.18
CA GLN A 48 14.20 -8.16 0.39
C GLN A 48 12.90 -7.89 1.15
N PHE A 49 12.86 -6.82 1.94
CA PHE A 49 11.64 -6.41 2.64
C PHE A 49 10.50 -6.03 1.67
N GLU A 50 10.77 -5.21 0.65
CA GLU A 50 9.75 -4.84 -0.34
C GLU A 50 9.22 -6.06 -1.11
N ASN A 51 10.10 -6.96 -1.52
CA ASN A 51 9.72 -8.20 -2.19
C ASN A 51 8.91 -9.14 -1.28
N GLY A 52 9.31 -9.28 -0.01
CA GLY A 52 8.60 -10.07 0.98
C GLY A 52 7.18 -9.55 1.22
N LYS A 53 7.01 -8.23 1.37
CA LYS A 53 5.68 -7.61 1.51
C LYS A 53 4.76 -7.86 0.32
N ALA A 54 5.29 -7.84 -0.90
CA ALA A 54 4.52 -8.15 -2.10
C ALA A 54 3.99 -9.58 -2.02
N HIS A 55 4.87 -10.54 -1.76
CA HIS A 55 4.48 -11.94 -1.64
C HIS A 55 3.51 -12.21 -0.47
N ILE A 56 3.65 -11.50 0.65
CA ILE A 56 2.67 -11.58 1.75
C ILE A 56 1.28 -11.18 1.27
N ARG A 57 1.17 -10.05 0.57
CA ARG A 57 -0.13 -9.52 0.11
C ARG A 57 -0.78 -10.37 -0.97
N ASP A 58 0.04 -10.97 -1.83
CA ASP A 58 -0.43 -11.77 -2.96
C ASP A 58 -0.88 -13.18 -2.52
N TYR A 59 -0.25 -13.74 -1.48
CA TYR A 59 -0.46 -15.14 -1.08
C TYR A 59 -0.66 -15.30 0.43
N LYS A 60 0.38 -15.03 1.22
CA LYS A 60 0.44 -15.43 2.65
C LYS A 60 -0.71 -14.88 3.50
N ALA A 61 -1.12 -13.64 3.28
CA ALA A 61 -2.23 -13.02 4.01
C ALA A 61 -3.55 -13.80 3.81
N VAL A 62 -3.79 -14.29 2.59
CA VAL A 62 -4.97 -15.11 2.27
C VAL A 62 -4.87 -16.47 2.95
N ASP A 63 -3.71 -17.13 2.84
CA ASP A 63 -3.47 -18.46 3.43
C ASP A 63 -3.65 -18.47 4.96
N GLU A 64 -3.22 -17.40 5.63
CA GLU A 64 -3.29 -17.25 7.09
C GLU A 64 -4.67 -16.67 7.54
N GLY A 65 -5.53 -16.30 6.59
CA GLY A 65 -6.83 -15.70 6.85
C GLY A 65 -6.74 -14.39 7.65
N ALA A 66 -5.69 -13.59 7.44
CA ALA A 66 -5.46 -12.33 8.14
C ALA A 66 -4.88 -11.26 7.20
N SER A 67 -5.13 -9.99 7.51
CA SER A 67 -4.69 -8.88 6.67
C SER A 67 -3.33 -8.37 7.10
N PHE A 68 -2.39 -8.26 6.16
CA PHE A 68 -1.11 -7.57 6.36
C PHE A 68 -1.19 -6.14 5.84
N VAL A 69 -1.28 -5.19 6.76
CA VAL A 69 -1.60 -3.79 6.46
C VAL A 69 -0.52 -2.83 6.94
N TYR A 70 -0.47 -1.65 6.31
CA TYR A 70 0.30 -0.51 6.78
C TYR A 70 -0.69 0.61 7.13
N ASP A 71 -0.69 1.04 8.38
CA ASP A 71 -1.67 2.00 8.91
C ASP A 71 -1.21 3.47 8.84
N GLY A 72 -0.03 3.71 8.28
CA GLY A 72 0.59 5.03 8.18
C GLY A 72 1.82 5.21 9.08
N ASP A 73 2.03 4.35 10.07
CA ASP A 73 3.25 4.31 10.90
C ASP A 73 3.89 2.92 10.89
N VAL A 74 3.09 1.88 11.15
CA VAL A 74 3.55 0.52 11.37
C VAL A 74 2.91 -0.47 10.41
N TYR A 75 3.57 -1.62 10.25
CA TYR A 75 2.98 -2.81 9.65
C TYR A 75 2.33 -3.65 10.73
N VAL A 76 1.15 -4.19 10.42
CA VAL A 76 0.33 -4.99 11.34
C VAL A 76 -0.23 -6.20 10.60
N VAL A 77 -0.28 -7.34 11.28
CA VAL A 77 -1.13 -8.48 10.90
C VAL A 77 -2.40 -8.40 11.75
N THR A 78 -3.55 -8.18 11.13
CA THR A 78 -4.81 -7.94 11.86
C THR A 78 -6.02 -8.54 11.12
N ARG A 79 -7.10 -8.75 11.87
CA ARG A 79 -8.44 -9.06 11.34
C ARG A 79 -9.45 -7.94 11.65
N ASP A 80 -9.01 -6.84 12.25
CA ASP A 80 -9.87 -5.71 12.59
C ASP A 80 -10.33 -4.97 11.32
N PRO A 81 -11.64 -4.95 11.01
CA PRO A 81 -12.16 -4.27 9.83
C PRO A 81 -11.85 -2.77 9.83
N CYS A 82 -11.77 -2.12 11.00
CA CYS A 82 -11.50 -0.68 11.08
C CYS A 82 -10.07 -0.36 10.62
N ARG A 83 -9.08 -1.14 11.08
CA ARG A 83 -7.68 -1.01 10.65
C ARG A 83 -7.49 -1.35 9.17
N CYS A 84 -8.16 -2.38 8.68
CA CYS A 84 -8.16 -2.69 7.25
C CYS A 84 -8.72 -1.53 6.41
N ALA A 85 -9.84 -0.94 6.83
CA ALA A 85 -10.43 0.21 6.15
C ALA A 85 -9.50 1.44 6.15
N LEU A 86 -8.83 1.73 7.27
CA LEU A 86 -7.81 2.78 7.36
C LEU A 86 -6.67 2.55 6.36
N ALA A 87 -6.11 1.34 6.36
CA ALA A 87 -4.98 1.01 5.48
C ALA A 87 -5.36 1.08 4.00
N LEU A 88 -6.55 0.60 3.63
CA LEU A 88 -7.10 0.72 2.28
C LEU A 88 -7.24 2.19 1.89
N THR A 89 -7.76 3.02 2.80
CA THR A 89 -7.93 4.46 2.57
C THR A 89 -6.60 5.17 2.31
N ILE A 90 -5.58 4.88 3.11
CA ILE A 90 -4.22 5.42 2.91
C ILE A 90 -3.66 4.99 1.55
N ARG A 91 -3.83 3.71 1.19
CA ARG A 91 -3.33 3.19 -0.08
C ARG A 91 -4.03 3.84 -1.26
N LEU A 92 -5.35 3.99 -1.18
CA LEU A 92 -6.17 4.63 -2.20
C LEU A 92 -5.80 6.11 -2.36
N SER A 93 -5.54 6.84 -1.27
CA SER A 93 -5.01 8.22 -1.35
C SER A 93 -3.67 8.30 -2.07
N SER A 94 -2.78 7.31 -1.88
CA SER A 94 -1.51 7.23 -2.61
C SER A 94 -1.73 6.99 -4.11
N ILE A 95 -2.65 6.10 -4.46
CA ILE A 95 -3.02 5.82 -5.86
C ILE A 95 -3.62 7.05 -6.54
N ASP A 96 -4.52 7.79 -5.86
CA ASP A 96 -5.06 9.06 -6.38
C ASP A 96 -3.95 10.04 -6.76
N LYS A 97 -2.97 10.24 -5.87
CA LYS A 97 -1.81 11.12 -6.15
C LYS A 97 -1.00 10.62 -7.35
N GLN A 98 -0.83 9.32 -7.50
CA GLN A 98 -0.10 8.73 -8.63
C GLN A 98 -0.85 8.91 -9.95
N LEU A 99 -2.16 8.66 -9.97
CA LEU A 99 -3.00 8.88 -11.15
C LEU A 99 -2.96 10.33 -11.62
N ARG A 100 -3.06 11.29 -10.68
CA ARG A 100 -2.93 12.72 -10.99
C ARG A 100 -1.59 13.06 -11.61
N ARG A 101 -0.50 12.50 -11.06
CA ARG A 101 0.84 12.70 -11.60
C ARG A 101 0.97 12.14 -13.00
N LEU A 102 0.49 10.93 -13.25
CA LEU A 102 0.53 10.31 -14.58
C LEU A 102 -0.23 11.16 -15.60
N HIS A 103 -1.45 11.59 -15.26
CA HIS A 103 -2.24 12.47 -16.12
C HIS A 103 -1.49 13.78 -16.40
N ASP A 104 -0.97 14.44 -15.37
CA ASP A 104 -0.38 15.77 -15.48
C ASP A 104 1.00 15.76 -16.17
N SER A 105 1.79 14.69 -15.99
CA SER A 105 3.14 14.59 -16.55
C SER A 105 3.22 13.86 -17.88
N ILE A 106 2.24 13.01 -18.21
CA ILE A 106 2.26 12.20 -19.45
C ILE A 106 1.14 12.64 -20.38
N CYS A 107 -0.12 12.62 -19.92
CA CYS A 107 -1.27 12.88 -20.80
C CYS A 107 -1.40 14.36 -21.18
N ARG A 108 -1.42 15.26 -20.19
CA ARG A 108 -1.64 16.70 -20.40
C ARG A 108 -0.63 17.34 -21.38
N PRO A 109 0.68 17.04 -21.33
CA PRO A 109 1.65 17.64 -22.26
C PRO A 109 1.49 17.19 -23.72
N LEU A 110 0.92 16.01 -23.97
CA LEU A 110 0.79 15.46 -25.32
C LEU A 110 -0.26 16.19 -26.17
N GLY A 111 -1.24 16.84 -25.54
CA GLY A 111 -2.21 17.71 -26.22
C GLY A 111 -2.82 17.07 -27.48
N LYS A 112 -2.51 17.62 -28.66
CA LYS A 112 -3.05 17.14 -29.94
C LYS A 112 -2.55 15.74 -30.34
N ASP A 113 -1.35 15.35 -29.91
CA ASP A 113 -0.80 14.03 -30.22
C ASP A 113 -1.56 12.92 -29.47
N LEU A 114 -2.09 13.24 -28.29
CA LEU A 114 -2.97 12.35 -27.54
C LEU A 114 -4.30 12.11 -28.25
N ASP A 115 -4.85 13.14 -28.91
CA ASP A 115 -6.09 13.01 -29.69
C ASP A 115 -5.89 12.22 -30.99
N ALA A 116 -4.69 12.28 -31.56
CA ALA A 116 -4.35 11.60 -32.80
C ALA A 116 -4.16 10.08 -32.63
N ASP A 117 -3.68 9.63 -31.45
CA ASP A 117 -3.47 8.21 -31.15
C ASP A 117 -4.67 7.61 -30.37
N PRO A 118 -5.41 6.64 -30.95
CA PRO A 118 -6.54 6.03 -30.26
C PRO A 118 -6.20 5.32 -28.95
N THR A 119 -4.99 4.77 -28.82
CA THR A 119 -4.51 4.09 -27.62
C THR A 119 -4.25 5.09 -26.51
N LEU A 120 -3.55 6.19 -26.81
CA LEU A 120 -3.28 7.24 -25.83
C LEU A 120 -4.57 7.90 -25.35
N ARG A 121 -5.50 8.19 -26.26
CA ARG A 121 -6.83 8.70 -25.93
C ARG A 121 -7.63 7.73 -25.06
N TYR A 122 -7.53 6.42 -25.30
CA TYR A 122 -8.19 5.42 -24.45
C TYR A 122 -7.59 5.43 -23.04
N LEU A 123 -6.25 5.41 -22.91
CA LEU A 123 -5.57 5.43 -21.62
C LEU A 123 -5.89 6.69 -20.81
N ASP A 124 -5.91 7.86 -21.46
CA ASP A 124 -6.30 9.12 -20.82
C ASP A 124 -7.73 9.08 -20.25
N ARG A 125 -8.70 8.59 -21.04
CA ARG A 125 -10.08 8.39 -20.58
C ARG A 125 -10.15 7.45 -19.37
N GLN A 126 -9.35 6.38 -19.35
CA GLN A 126 -9.31 5.48 -18.18
C GLN A 126 -8.73 6.18 -16.95
N ILE A 127 -7.68 6.98 -17.12
CA ILE A 127 -7.09 7.76 -16.01
C ILE A 127 -8.11 8.77 -15.47
N ILE A 128 -8.81 9.50 -16.33
CA ILE A 128 -9.86 10.45 -15.93
C ILE A 128 -10.99 9.72 -15.18
N ALA A 129 -11.50 8.60 -15.71
CA ALA A 129 -12.55 7.82 -15.05
C ALA A 129 -12.12 7.31 -13.67
N MET A 130 -10.87 6.87 -13.51
CA MET A 130 -10.33 6.50 -12.20
C MET A 130 -10.26 7.71 -11.26
N LEU A 131 -9.81 8.88 -11.74
CA LEU A 131 -9.73 10.10 -10.93
C LEU A 131 -11.10 10.59 -10.45
N ASP A 132 -12.14 10.42 -11.27
CA ASP A 132 -13.53 10.73 -10.92
C ASP A 132 -14.07 9.79 -9.84
N ASN A 133 -13.81 8.49 -9.95
CA ASN A 133 -14.14 7.52 -8.90
C ASN A 133 -13.43 7.86 -7.58
N MET A 134 -12.16 8.25 -7.65
CA MET A 134 -11.41 8.71 -6.48
C MET A 134 -11.96 10.04 -5.92
N ALA A 135 -12.62 10.87 -6.73
CA ALA A 135 -13.29 12.08 -6.27
C ALA A 135 -14.49 11.78 -5.39
N VAL A 136 -15.30 10.78 -5.76
CA VAL A 136 -16.40 10.30 -4.91
C VAL A 136 -15.86 9.83 -3.56
N MET A 137 -14.77 9.06 -3.56
CA MET A 137 -14.13 8.60 -2.32
C MET A 137 -13.63 9.77 -1.43
N ARG A 138 -13.08 10.83 -2.03
CA ARG A 138 -12.69 12.05 -1.28
C ARG A 138 -13.89 12.76 -0.65
N GLN A 139 -15.02 12.81 -1.36
CA GLN A 139 -16.24 13.47 -0.89
C GLN A 139 -16.88 12.74 0.30
N VAL A 140 -16.82 11.40 0.31
CA VAL A 140 -17.26 10.58 1.45
C VAL A 140 -16.29 10.70 2.65
N GLY A 141 -15.17 11.43 2.45
CA GLY A 141 -14.09 11.57 3.41
C GLY A 141 -13.29 10.29 3.42
N HIS A 142 -11.98 10.39 3.14
CA HIS A 142 -10.99 9.35 3.43
C HIS A 142 -10.87 9.11 4.96
N SER A 143 -11.99 8.99 5.65
CA SER A 143 -12.14 8.95 7.08
C SER A 143 -12.36 7.48 7.46
N PRO A 144 -11.38 6.86 8.13
CA PRO A 144 -11.59 5.62 8.88
C PRO A 144 -12.59 5.81 10.03
N THR A 145 -13.07 7.03 10.24
CA THR A 145 -14.03 7.47 11.24
C THR A 145 -15.39 7.76 10.61
N SER A 146 -15.99 6.77 9.94
CA SER A 146 -17.46 6.70 9.84
C SER A 146 -18.13 6.45 11.22
N ARG A 147 -17.36 6.39 12.32
CA ARG A 147 -17.80 6.56 13.72
C ARG A 147 -18.30 7.97 14.08
N LYS A 148 -18.82 8.75 13.11
CA LYS A 148 -19.80 9.82 13.37
C LYS A 148 -21.20 9.49 12.85
N LEU A 149 -21.45 8.26 12.39
CA LEU A 149 -22.81 7.74 12.16
C LEU A 149 -23.43 7.10 13.41
N GLU A 150 -22.70 6.94 14.51
CA GLU A 150 -23.23 6.43 15.79
C GLU A 150 -23.82 7.53 16.70
N GLY A 151 -23.80 8.81 16.29
CA GLY A 151 -24.26 9.93 17.12
C GLY A 151 -25.75 10.29 17.03
N ASN A 152 -26.47 9.84 15.98
CA ASN A 152 -27.87 10.26 15.73
C ASN A 152 -28.89 9.11 15.67
N ALA A 153 -28.48 7.87 15.93
CA ALA A 153 -29.40 6.71 15.99
C ALA A 153 -29.75 6.29 17.44
N LYS A 154 -29.31 7.05 18.45
CA LYS A 154 -29.73 6.90 19.87
C LYS A 154 -30.37 8.18 20.43
N SER A 155 -31.01 8.97 19.58
CA SER A 155 -31.91 10.03 20.01
C SER A 155 -33.17 10.00 19.15
N LYS A 156 -34.00 8.99 19.43
CA LYS A 156 -35.46 9.08 19.50
C LYS A 156 -36.00 7.77 20.05
#